data_AF-A0A1F3KA02-F1
#
_entry.id   AF-A0A1F3KA02-F1
#
_cell.length_a   1.000
_cell.length_b   1.000
_cell.length_c   1.000
_cell.angle_alpha   90.00
_cell.angle_beta   90.00
_cell.angle_gamma   90.00
#
_symmetry.space_group_name_H-M   'P 1'
#
loop_
_entity.id
_entity.type
_entity.pdbx_description
1 polymer ?
#
loop_
_entity_poly.entity_id
_entity_poly.type
_entity_poly.pdbx_seq_one_letter_code
_entity_poly.pdbx_strand_id
1 'polypeptide(L)'
;MSISLQQTPGPVNLLCDEVKLAFIANGRLQIPGSKAQATFGNVPGINMPTGHWVELQWNGITERIYFDGLNTSGNSCTKLTTTNAQIWTRDHLAEALRSNYNIVHDFDVNVTTNNSLTLTTRNKQATGLTIIQRTGYNPGMWFYVNNQGADPVYQPGYAIIVQTYVKTANGVTTLVNEDRLTPDSSGYAEADFGELLRGFVTPVVAISNNELVTKRTSMVCTFWFRYGEVWNGDYQRLYTTPEYKGIWGGLSTVAKSYIDNNMADWYQRLQLDKLFLNNMPSYIPTTTQAPQRLYWMCMQSGLASVNIKMKGWNTGGINNDVVATIANPEQYMIYEIDTSYQRMMYNGWAAPNDLRYEITIQTTDGTILAGPQGYWIDRRQSRHERYFMFRNSLGGFDTLIARGLQDTTLQIDRYITQYNADGLRQAWRNEASRQMTQNTGGLRADYKRYLAELMLSTYVQLIVPGHRTLNVIITDSEVNTDTDDEQRPTLEFTFVPASKDQFYSRYY
;
A
#
# COMPACT_ATOMS: atom_id res chain seq x y z
N MET A 1 15.24 -5.84 -22.95
CA MET A 1 14.62 -5.08 -21.86
C MET A 1 15.47 -5.35 -20.64
N SER A 2 16.17 -4.33 -20.13
CA SER A 2 17.01 -4.51 -18.95
C SER A 2 16.24 -4.30 -17.65
N ILE A 3 15.03 -3.73 -17.69
CA ILE A 3 14.17 -3.57 -16.51
C ILE A 3 13.14 -4.69 -16.37
N SER A 4 12.89 -5.15 -15.15
CA SER A 4 11.76 -6.03 -14.82
C SER A 4 10.93 -5.42 -13.70
N LEU A 5 9.60 -5.53 -13.79
CA LEU A 5 8.70 -5.18 -12.70
C LEU A 5 8.84 -6.22 -11.59
N GLN A 6 9.11 -5.75 -10.36
CA GLN A 6 9.15 -6.60 -9.17
C GLN A 6 7.87 -6.51 -8.36
N GLN A 7 7.30 -5.31 -8.27
CA GLN A 7 6.10 -5.06 -7.52
C GLN A 7 5.20 -4.12 -8.31
N THR A 8 3.92 -4.49 -8.39
CA THR A 8 2.87 -3.66 -8.98
C THR A 8 1.77 -3.44 -7.94
N PRO A 9 1.03 -2.33 -8.03
CA PRO A 9 -0.16 -2.14 -7.22
C PRO A 9 -1.18 -3.26 -7.41
N GLY A 10 -2.03 -3.46 -6.40
CA GLY A 10 -3.18 -4.35 -6.51
C GLY A 10 -4.23 -3.82 -7.49
N PRO A 11 -5.24 -4.61 -7.87
CA PRO A 11 -6.32 -4.16 -8.75
C PRO A 11 -7.08 -2.95 -8.20
N VAL A 12 -7.26 -2.91 -6.87
CA VAL A 12 -7.81 -1.77 -6.13
C VAL A 12 -6.86 -1.42 -4.99
N ASN A 13 -6.60 -0.13 -4.80
CA ASN A 13 -5.66 0.37 -3.80
C ASN A 13 -6.32 1.42 -2.90
N LEU A 14 -6.01 1.35 -1.61
CA LEU A 14 -6.31 2.40 -0.64
C LEU A 14 -5.24 3.50 -0.78
N LEU A 15 -5.63 4.70 -1.19
CA LEU A 15 -4.67 5.73 -1.60
C LEU A 15 -3.95 6.45 -0.43
N CYS A 16 -4.43 6.29 0.79
CA CYS A 16 -3.68 6.72 1.98
C CYS A 16 -2.68 5.65 2.46
N ASP A 17 -2.68 4.47 1.82
CA ASP A 17 -1.63 3.47 1.96
C ASP A 17 -0.58 3.63 0.85
N GLU A 18 0.52 2.89 0.96
CA GLU A 18 1.58 2.93 -0.05
C GLU A 18 1.11 2.27 -1.36
N VAL A 19 1.12 3.02 -2.45
CA VAL A 19 0.83 2.54 -3.81
C VAL A 19 2.15 2.38 -4.55
N LYS A 20 2.82 1.25 -4.30
CA LYS A 20 4.20 1.00 -4.74
C LYS A 20 4.29 0.45 -6.16
N LEU A 21 5.25 0.96 -6.91
CA LEU A 21 5.76 0.37 -8.15
C LEU A 21 7.27 0.17 -7.99
N ALA A 22 7.73 -1.07 -8.15
CA ALA A 22 9.14 -1.39 -7.99
C ALA A 22 9.71 -2.11 -9.22
N PHE A 23 10.98 -1.83 -9.51
CA PHE A 23 11.71 -2.32 -10.66
C PHE A 23 13.05 -2.92 -10.26
N ILE A 24 13.52 -3.89 -11.05
CA ILE A 24 14.93 -4.31 -11.07
C ILE A 24 15.54 -3.94 -12.42
N ALA A 25 16.59 -3.12 -12.38
CA ALA A 25 17.38 -2.69 -13.51
C ALA A 25 18.64 -3.56 -13.68
N ASN A 26 18.68 -4.32 -14.76
CA ASN A 26 19.80 -5.13 -15.24
C ASN A 26 20.63 -4.42 -16.32
N GLY A 27 20.36 -3.15 -16.60
CA GLY A 27 21.01 -2.32 -17.65
C GLY A 27 22.44 -1.90 -17.29
N ARG A 28 23.23 -2.88 -16.85
CA ARG A 28 24.60 -2.70 -16.36
C ARG A 28 25.58 -2.91 -17.50
N LEU A 29 26.51 -1.96 -17.67
CA LEU A 29 27.67 -2.16 -18.51
C LEU A 29 28.68 -3.03 -17.76
N GLN A 30 29.23 -4.01 -18.46
CA GLN A 30 30.45 -4.68 -18.03
C GLN A 30 31.61 -3.73 -18.33
N ILE A 31 31.97 -2.91 -17.35
CA ILE A 31 33.18 -2.10 -17.42
C ILE A 31 34.33 -2.97 -16.89
N PRO A 32 35.55 -2.87 -17.44
CA PRO A 32 36.75 -3.41 -16.80
C PRO A 32 36.76 -3.02 -15.31
N GLY A 33 36.42 -3.99 -14.48
CA GLY A 33 36.18 -3.93 -13.06
C GLY A 33 37.45 -4.06 -12.24
N SER A 34 37.29 -3.77 -10.96
CA SER A 34 38.38 -3.64 -10.00
C SER A 34 39.04 -4.97 -9.61
N LYS A 35 38.39 -6.12 -9.79
CA LYS A 35 38.90 -7.42 -9.30
C LYS A 35 39.08 -8.45 -10.40
N ALA A 36 40.30 -8.82 -10.72
CA ALA A 36 40.55 -9.93 -11.66
C ALA A 36 39.90 -11.23 -11.13
N GLN A 37 39.35 -12.01 -12.06
CA GLN A 37 38.72 -13.29 -11.76
C GLN A 37 39.32 -14.39 -12.63
N ALA A 38 39.59 -15.56 -12.06
CA ALA A 38 39.84 -16.76 -12.85
C ALA A 38 38.81 -17.85 -12.54
N THR A 39 38.37 -18.54 -13.57
CA THR A 39 37.43 -19.65 -13.49
C THR A 39 38.11 -20.93 -13.94
N PHE A 40 37.93 -21.98 -13.15
CA PHE A 40 38.40 -23.34 -13.43
C PHE A 40 37.17 -24.20 -13.65
N GLY A 41 37.14 -25.00 -14.73
CA GLY A 41 36.04 -25.92 -14.96
C GLY A 41 36.40 -27.13 -15.82
N ASN A 42 35.49 -28.11 -15.86
CA ASN A 42 35.60 -29.31 -16.69
C ASN A 42 34.21 -29.78 -17.19
N VAL A 43 34.14 -30.53 -18.29
CA VAL A 43 32.95 -31.29 -18.75
C VAL A 43 32.89 -32.62 -17.96
N PRO A 44 31.70 -33.07 -17.51
CA PRO A 44 31.46 -33.42 -16.09
C PRO A 44 32.57 -34.25 -15.41
N GLY A 45 33.28 -33.60 -14.48
CA GLY A 45 34.23 -34.21 -13.55
C GLY A 45 35.69 -33.76 -13.75
N ILE A 46 36.30 -33.11 -12.75
CA ILE A 46 37.73 -32.74 -12.79
C ILE A 46 38.58 -34.00 -12.54
N ASN A 47 38.80 -34.86 -13.52
CA ASN A 47 39.66 -36.02 -13.30
C ASN A 47 41.14 -35.69 -13.56
N MET A 48 41.91 -35.32 -12.52
CA MET A 48 43.35 -35.04 -12.66
C MET A 48 44.18 -36.27 -12.28
N PRO A 49 44.89 -36.93 -13.20
CA PRO A 49 45.74 -38.05 -12.81
C PRO A 49 46.84 -37.60 -11.83
N THR A 50 47.30 -38.51 -10.97
CA THR A 50 48.48 -38.28 -10.13
C THR A 50 49.69 -37.92 -10.99
N GLY A 51 50.47 -36.92 -10.57
CA GLY A 51 51.66 -36.42 -11.28
C GLY A 51 51.43 -35.16 -12.13
N HIS A 52 50.19 -34.68 -12.22
CA HIS A 52 49.87 -33.41 -12.85
C HIS A 52 50.05 -32.24 -11.88
N TRP A 53 50.15 -31.01 -12.42
CA TRP A 53 50.15 -29.80 -11.61
C TRP A 53 49.55 -28.60 -12.35
N VAL A 54 49.03 -27.64 -11.57
CA VAL A 54 48.60 -26.32 -12.03
C VAL A 54 49.48 -25.28 -11.35
N GLU A 55 49.99 -24.31 -12.12
CA GLU A 55 50.74 -23.19 -11.60
C GLU A 55 49.93 -21.90 -11.76
N LEU A 56 49.82 -21.18 -10.66
CA LEU A 56 49.17 -19.89 -10.56
C LEU A 56 50.27 -18.85 -10.36
N GLN A 57 50.35 -17.88 -11.25
CA GLN A 57 51.29 -16.77 -11.17
C GLN A 57 50.52 -15.47 -11.00
N TRP A 58 50.79 -14.72 -9.93
CA TRP A 58 50.21 -13.39 -9.71
C TRP A 58 51.12 -12.50 -8.88
N ASN A 59 51.16 -11.20 -9.15
CA ASN A 59 51.93 -10.23 -8.35
C ASN A 59 53.39 -10.64 -7.99
N GLY A 60 54.06 -11.39 -8.87
CA GLY A 60 55.41 -11.93 -8.62
C GLY A 60 55.46 -13.18 -7.73
N ILE A 61 54.32 -13.65 -7.22
CA ILE A 61 54.13 -14.92 -6.52
C ILE A 61 53.87 -16.01 -7.56
N THR A 62 54.45 -17.18 -7.34
CA THR A 62 54.21 -18.39 -8.14
C THR A 62 53.87 -19.54 -7.20
N GLU A 63 52.63 -19.99 -7.24
CA GLU A 63 52.20 -21.18 -6.50
C GLU A 63 51.95 -22.33 -7.46
N ARG A 64 52.54 -23.49 -7.17
CA ARG A 64 52.34 -24.71 -7.94
C ARG A 64 51.64 -25.75 -7.09
N ILE A 65 50.50 -26.20 -7.59
CA ILE A 65 49.63 -27.17 -6.92
C ILE A 65 49.78 -28.51 -7.64
N TYR A 66 50.31 -29.51 -6.93
CA TYR A 66 50.55 -30.86 -7.43
C TYR A 66 49.41 -31.80 -7.04
N PHE A 67 48.95 -32.62 -7.98
CA PHE A 67 47.98 -33.70 -7.72
C PHE A 67 48.77 -34.98 -7.40
N ASP A 68 48.85 -35.35 -6.12
CA ASP A 68 49.65 -36.49 -5.65
C ASP A 68 48.77 -37.63 -5.11
N GLY A 69 49.26 -38.87 -5.24
CA GLY A 69 48.71 -40.03 -4.54
C GLY A 69 49.22 -40.04 -3.09
N LEU A 70 48.46 -40.63 -2.17
CA LEU A 70 48.83 -40.69 -0.74
C LEU A 70 50.19 -41.39 -0.54
N ASN A 71 51.29 -40.63 -0.50
CA ASN A 71 52.58 -41.09 -0.01
C ASN A 71 53.21 -40.01 0.89
N THR A 72 52.97 -40.20 2.19
CA THR A 72 53.80 -39.78 3.33
C THR A 72 54.81 -38.66 3.09
N SER A 73 54.37 -37.41 3.20
CA SER A 73 54.99 -36.32 3.98
C SER A 73 54.48 -34.94 3.54
N GLY A 74 53.96 -34.19 4.51
CA GLY A 74 53.98 -32.74 4.47
C GLY A 74 52.60 -32.08 4.46
N ASN A 75 52.32 -31.31 5.52
CA ASN A 75 51.37 -30.20 5.56
C ASN A 75 51.76 -29.09 4.57
N SER A 76 52.10 -29.42 3.32
CA SER A 76 52.44 -28.43 2.31
C SER A 76 51.18 -28.03 1.57
N CYS A 77 50.83 -26.75 1.65
CA CYS A 77 49.74 -26.08 0.93
C CYS A 77 49.83 -26.17 -0.61
N THR A 78 50.80 -26.91 -1.15
CA THR A 78 51.13 -27.08 -2.56
C THR A 78 50.84 -28.51 -3.06
N LYS A 79 50.37 -29.41 -2.18
CA LYS A 79 50.05 -30.80 -2.54
C LYS A 79 48.58 -31.11 -2.24
N LEU A 80 47.86 -31.47 -3.30
CA LEU A 80 46.52 -32.04 -3.25
C LEU A 80 46.66 -33.54 -2.96
N THR A 81 45.97 -34.06 -1.95
CA THR A 81 45.90 -35.50 -1.63
C THR A 81 44.45 -35.95 -1.48
N THR A 82 44.07 -37.08 -2.08
CA THR A 82 42.77 -37.73 -1.81
C THR A 82 42.95 -39.22 -1.55
N THR A 83 42.00 -39.82 -0.86
CA THR A 83 41.91 -41.27 -0.62
C THR A 83 41.61 -42.07 -1.89
N ASN A 84 41.19 -41.42 -2.98
CA ASN A 84 40.84 -42.06 -4.24
C ASN A 84 41.48 -41.29 -5.41
N ALA A 85 42.75 -41.59 -5.68
CA ALA A 85 43.61 -40.91 -6.67
C ALA A 85 43.09 -40.92 -8.13
N GLN A 86 41.97 -41.58 -8.39
CA GLN A 86 41.35 -41.76 -9.71
C GLN A 86 40.15 -40.83 -9.97
N ILE A 87 39.64 -40.09 -8.96
CA ILE A 87 38.48 -39.19 -9.11
C ILE A 87 38.71 -37.93 -8.25
N TRP A 88 39.27 -36.89 -8.85
CA TRP A 88 39.33 -35.57 -8.22
C TRP A 88 37.99 -34.85 -8.41
N THR A 89 37.53 -34.16 -7.38
CA THR A 89 36.28 -33.37 -7.44
C THR A 89 36.63 -31.89 -7.39
N ARG A 90 35.69 -31.05 -7.85
CA ARG A 90 35.77 -29.60 -7.70
C ARG A 90 35.96 -29.20 -6.24
N ASP A 91 35.33 -29.91 -5.31
CA ASP A 91 35.39 -29.58 -3.88
C ASP A 91 36.75 -29.92 -3.29
N HIS A 92 37.40 -31.00 -3.74
CA HIS A 92 38.80 -31.29 -3.37
C HIS A 92 39.75 -30.19 -3.84
N LEU A 93 39.57 -29.69 -5.07
CA LEU A 93 40.38 -28.59 -5.60
C LEU A 93 40.10 -27.27 -4.87
N ALA A 94 38.83 -26.96 -4.58
CA ALA A 94 38.46 -25.77 -3.82
C ALA A 94 39.06 -25.78 -2.42
N GLU A 95 39.05 -26.94 -1.75
CA GLU A 95 39.63 -27.08 -0.41
C GLU A 95 41.16 -26.90 -0.41
N ALA A 96 41.87 -27.40 -1.43
CA ALA A 96 43.30 -27.13 -1.55
C ALA A 96 43.62 -25.67 -1.83
N LEU A 97 42.85 -25.01 -2.69
CA LEU A 97 43.01 -23.58 -2.94
C LEU A 97 42.75 -22.78 -1.65
N ARG A 98 41.78 -23.20 -0.83
CA ARG A 98 41.44 -22.59 0.47
C ARG A 98 42.44 -22.90 1.59
N SER A 99 43.22 -23.97 1.48
CA SER A 99 44.27 -24.30 2.45
C SER A 99 45.62 -23.68 2.08
N ASN A 100 45.74 -23.03 0.91
CA ASN A 100 46.94 -22.29 0.54
C ASN A 100 46.91 -20.85 1.04
N TYR A 101 47.88 -20.52 1.91
CA TYR A 101 48.00 -19.21 2.55
C TYR A 101 48.07 -18.07 1.53
N ASN A 102 48.93 -18.16 0.51
CA ASN A 102 49.10 -17.11 -0.48
C ASN A 102 47.84 -16.91 -1.33
N ILE A 103 47.15 -18.00 -1.66
CA ILE A 103 45.89 -17.93 -2.42
C ILE A 103 44.77 -17.30 -1.59
N VAL A 104 44.57 -17.71 -0.33
CA VAL A 104 43.50 -17.14 0.52
C VAL A 104 43.81 -15.73 1.00
N HIS A 105 45.09 -15.37 1.10
CA HIS A 105 45.51 -14.00 1.38
C HIS A 105 45.03 -13.05 0.26
N ASP A 106 45.21 -13.44 -0.99
CA ASP A 106 44.97 -12.56 -2.15
C ASP A 106 43.66 -12.80 -2.91
N PHE A 107 43.01 -13.96 -2.74
CA PHE A 107 41.83 -14.37 -3.50
C PHE A 107 40.74 -15.02 -2.63
N ASP A 108 39.49 -14.78 -3.03
CA ASP A 108 38.33 -15.53 -2.56
C ASP A 108 38.05 -16.71 -3.50
N VAL A 109 37.94 -17.92 -2.92
CA VAL A 109 37.72 -19.18 -3.64
C VAL A 109 36.25 -19.60 -3.52
N ASN A 110 35.46 -19.44 -4.60
CA ASN A 110 34.03 -19.72 -4.63
C ASN A 110 33.66 -20.80 -5.63
N VAL A 111 32.85 -21.76 -5.20
CA VAL A 111 32.24 -22.76 -6.08
C VAL A 111 30.99 -22.15 -6.74
N THR A 112 30.95 -22.08 -8.07
CA THR A 112 29.91 -21.34 -8.82
C THR A 112 28.85 -22.22 -9.46
N THR A 113 29.24 -23.34 -10.07
CA THR A 113 28.31 -24.31 -10.68
C THR A 113 28.79 -25.73 -10.40
N ASN A 114 27.99 -26.75 -10.74
CA ASN A 114 28.33 -28.17 -10.55
C ASN A 114 29.72 -28.57 -11.08
N ASN A 115 30.24 -27.83 -12.06
CA ASN A 115 31.48 -28.16 -12.76
C ASN A 115 32.53 -27.03 -12.75
N SER A 116 32.34 -25.94 -11.98
CA SER A 116 33.29 -24.82 -11.98
C SER A 116 33.54 -24.21 -10.59
N LEU A 117 34.74 -23.66 -10.40
CA LEU A 117 35.11 -22.80 -9.27
C LEU A 117 35.74 -21.50 -9.78
N THR A 118 35.67 -20.44 -8.99
CA THR A 118 36.19 -19.12 -9.30
C THR A 118 37.13 -18.63 -8.21
N LEU A 119 38.23 -18.00 -8.63
CA LEU A 119 39.15 -17.21 -7.81
C LEU A 119 38.91 -15.74 -8.11
N THR A 120 38.54 -14.96 -7.11
CA THR A 120 38.31 -13.50 -7.26
C THR A 120 39.30 -12.74 -6.40
N THR A 121 40.03 -11.77 -6.95
CA THR A 121 41.01 -11.01 -6.15
C THR A 121 40.35 -10.26 -5.00
N ARG A 122 40.99 -10.26 -3.83
CA ARG A 122 40.57 -9.43 -2.69
C ARG A 122 40.92 -7.97 -2.91
N ASN A 123 42.04 -7.70 -3.56
CA ASN A 123 42.50 -6.36 -3.91
C ASN A 123 41.86 -5.86 -5.22
N LYS A 124 41.33 -4.62 -5.17
CA LYS A 124 40.62 -3.88 -6.22
C LYS A 124 41.53 -3.33 -7.35
N GLN A 125 42.82 -3.68 -7.37
CA GLN A 125 43.77 -3.22 -8.40
C GLN A 125 44.66 -4.34 -8.96
N ALA A 126 44.41 -5.60 -8.61
CA ALA A 126 45.25 -6.71 -9.07
C ALA A 126 44.91 -7.09 -10.52
N THR A 127 45.84 -6.84 -11.45
CA THR A 127 45.67 -7.01 -12.92
C THR A 127 46.40 -8.21 -13.50
N GLY A 128 46.97 -9.09 -12.69
CA GLY A 128 47.85 -10.15 -13.19
C GLY A 128 47.63 -11.47 -12.48
N LEU A 129 46.63 -12.25 -12.93
CA LEU A 129 46.58 -13.67 -12.64
C LEU A 129 46.86 -14.42 -13.95
N THR A 130 47.94 -15.18 -14.01
CA THR A 130 48.25 -16.05 -15.14
C THR A 130 48.21 -17.49 -14.67
N ILE A 131 47.55 -18.34 -15.43
CA ILE A 131 47.49 -19.77 -15.16
C ILE A 131 48.39 -20.47 -16.17
N ILE A 132 49.40 -21.18 -15.67
CA ILE A 132 50.29 -21.99 -16.47
C ILE A 132 50.06 -23.46 -16.11
N GLN A 133 49.80 -24.29 -17.12
CA GLN A 133 49.68 -25.74 -16.96
C GLN A 133 50.86 -26.43 -17.64
N ARG A 134 51.37 -27.52 -17.06
CA ARG A 134 52.24 -28.47 -17.78
C ARG A 134 51.55 -29.83 -17.96
N THR A 135 51.84 -30.42 -19.11
CA THR A 135 51.09 -31.43 -19.87
C THR A 135 51.12 -32.86 -19.33
N GLY A 136 49.93 -33.42 -19.18
CA GLY A 136 49.44 -34.58 -19.96
C GLY A 136 48.02 -34.20 -20.41
N TYR A 137 47.68 -34.33 -21.68
CA TYR A 137 46.44 -33.79 -22.24
C TYR A 137 45.20 -34.37 -21.53
N ASN A 138 44.47 -33.53 -20.79
CA ASN A 138 43.13 -33.86 -20.30
C ASN A 138 42.12 -33.00 -21.08
N PRO A 139 41.42 -33.57 -22.08
CA PRO A 139 40.54 -32.83 -22.99
C PRO A 139 39.35 -32.14 -22.31
N GLY A 140 39.09 -32.42 -21.03
CA GLY A 140 37.95 -31.88 -20.32
C GLY A 140 38.20 -30.54 -19.61
N MET A 141 39.45 -30.21 -19.26
CA MET A 141 39.73 -29.05 -18.40
C MET A 141 39.91 -27.76 -19.19
N TRP A 142 39.28 -26.69 -18.71
CA TRP A 142 39.46 -25.35 -19.23
C TRP A 142 39.75 -24.36 -18.11
N PHE A 143 40.54 -23.35 -18.45
CA PHE A 143 40.89 -22.23 -17.59
C PHE A 143 40.49 -20.95 -18.30
N TYR A 144 39.75 -20.10 -17.61
CA TYR A 144 39.41 -18.78 -18.11
C TYR A 144 39.92 -17.74 -17.12
N VAL A 145 40.85 -16.91 -17.55
CA VAL A 145 41.34 -15.79 -16.76
C VAL A 145 40.74 -14.51 -17.34
N ASN A 146 39.95 -13.82 -16.53
CA ASN A 146 39.51 -12.47 -16.79
C ASN A 146 40.38 -11.50 -15.96
N ASN A 147 41.43 -10.95 -16.59
CA ASN A 147 42.36 -10.01 -15.95
C ASN A 147 41.75 -8.63 -15.69
N GLN A 148 40.58 -8.38 -16.24
CA GLN A 148 39.76 -7.23 -15.91
C GLN A 148 38.63 -7.81 -15.07
N GLY A 149 38.41 -7.31 -13.86
CA GLY A 149 37.12 -7.60 -13.24
C GLY A 149 36.00 -7.17 -14.17
N ALA A 150 34.77 -7.50 -13.87
CA ALA A 150 33.68 -6.71 -14.45
C ALA A 150 32.86 -6.22 -13.28
N ASP A 151 33.05 -4.96 -12.92
CA ASP A 151 32.16 -4.32 -11.98
C ASP A 151 30.97 -3.87 -12.82
N PRO A 152 29.78 -4.43 -12.62
CA PRO A 152 28.62 -3.98 -13.35
C PRO A 152 28.27 -2.57 -12.87
N VAL A 153 28.52 -1.56 -13.71
CA VAL A 153 28.15 -0.17 -13.44
C VAL A 153 26.99 0.21 -14.36
N TYR A 154 26.05 1.00 -13.86
CA TYR A 154 25.01 1.58 -14.71
C TYR A 154 25.61 2.49 -15.76
N GLN A 155 24.94 2.57 -16.92
CA GLN A 155 25.29 3.56 -17.93
C GLN A 155 25.23 4.98 -17.32
N PRO A 156 26.11 5.90 -17.73
CA PRO A 156 26.02 7.29 -17.32
C PRO A 156 24.60 7.85 -17.56
N GLY A 157 24.03 8.49 -16.55
CA GLY A 157 22.68 9.06 -16.62
C GLY A 157 21.54 8.03 -16.67
N TYR A 158 21.81 6.74 -16.41
CA TYR A 158 20.79 5.71 -16.36
C TYR A 158 19.72 6.03 -15.31
N ALA A 159 18.46 6.01 -15.72
CA ALA A 159 17.32 6.09 -14.85
C ALA A 159 16.12 5.34 -15.45
N ILE A 160 15.14 5.05 -14.61
CA ILE A 160 13.84 4.54 -15.02
C ILE A 160 12.87 5.72 -15.00
N ILE A 161 12.24 6.00 -16.13
CA ILE A 161 11.17 7.00 -16.20
C ILE A 161 9.85 6.30 -15.96
N VAL A 162 9.00 6.89 -15.12
CA VAL A 162 7.65 6.43 -14.83
C VAL A 162 6.69 7.59 -15.04
N GLN A 163 5.81 7.45 -16.03
CA GLN A 163 4.72 8.36 -16.32
C GLN A 163 3.43 7.82 -15.71
N THR A 164 2.81 8.62 -14.85
CA THR A 164 1.56 8.27 -14.19
C THR A 164 0.39 8.92 -14.93
N TYR A 165 -0.52 8.08 -15.42
CA TYR A 165 -1.73 8.52 -16.11
C TYR A 165 -2.94 8.27 -15.24
N VAL A 166 -3.88 9.21 -15.25
CA VAL A 166 -5.17 9.09 -14.57
C VAL A 166 -6.28 9.32 -15.59
N LYS A 167 -7.32 8.49 -15.51
CA LYS A 167 -8.59 8.70 -16.20
C LYS A 167 -9.54 9.43 -15.26
N THR A 168 -9.86 10.66 -15.63
CA THR A 168 -10.80 11.51 -14.88
C THR A 168 -12.23 10.96 -14.97
N ALA A 169 -13.12 11.44 -14.09
CA ALA A 169 -14.54 11.05 -14.09
C ALA A 169 -15.24 11.31 -15.44
N ASN A 170 -14.75 12.26 -16.24
CA ASN A 170 -15.25 12.57 -17.58
C ASN A 170 -14.71 11.62 -18.67
N GLY A 171 -13.96 10.59 -18.29
CA GLY A 171 -13.33 9.64 -19.20
C GLY A 171 -12.06 10.14 -19.88
N VAL A 172 -11.62 11.38 -19.60
CA VAL A 172 -10.41 11.97 -20.19
C VAL A 172 -9.17 11.43 -19.49
N THR A 173 -8.26 10.88 -20.28
CA THR A 173 -6.93 10.44 -19.88
C THR A 173 -5.98 11.63 -19.79
N THR A 174 -5.32 11.80 -18.65
CA THR A 174 -4.37 12.89 -18.42
C THR A 174 -3.06 12.33 -17.87
N LEU A 175 -1.92 12.81 -18.38
CA LEU A 175 -0.61 12.60 -17.76
C LEU A 175 -0.54 13.49 -16.52
N VAL A 176 -0.34 12.88 -15.36
CA VAL A 176 -0.40 13.57 -14.07
C VAL A 176 0.99 13.83 -13.51
N ASN A 177 1.90 12.89 -13.69
CA ASN A 177 3.27 13.04 -13.22
C ASN A 177 4.25 12.26 -14.11
N GLU A 178 5.51 12.70 -14.10
CA GLU A 178 6.63 11.97 -14.68
C GLU A 178 7.76 11.94 -13.64
N ASP A 179 8.03 10.75 -13.10
CA ASP A 179 9.09 10.52 -12.13
C ASP A 179 10.31 9.89 -12.80
N ARG A 180 11.49 10.26 -12.28
CA ARG A 180 12.77 9.69 -12.70
C ARG A 180 13.40 8.96 -11.52
N LEU A 181 13.39 7.63 -11.58
CA LEU A 181 13.90 6.75 -10.53
C LEU A 181 15.33 6.32 -10.84
N THR A 182 16.23 6.51 -9.86
CA THR A 182 17.61 6.04 -9.95
C THR A 182 17.72 4.72 -9.19
N PRO A 183 18.08 3.60 -9.84
CA PRO A 183 18.27 2.34 -9.15
C PRO A 183 19.45 2.38 -8.17
N ASP A 184 19.34 1.60 -7.10
CA ASP A 184 20.40 1.40 -6.12
C ASP A 184 21.52 0.47 -6.64
N SER A 185 22.50 0.15 -5.79
CA SER A 185 23.61 -0.77 -6.14
C SER A 185 23.17 -2.19 -6.47
N SER A 186 21.97 -2.60 -6.07
CA SER A 186 21.33 -3.89 -6.39
C SER A 186 20.46 -3.79 -7.64
N GLY A 187 20.25 -2.59 -8.17
CA GLY A 187 19.37 -2.31 -9.29
C GLY A 187 17.92 -2.15 -8.93
N TYR A 188 17.60 -2.06 -7.64
CA TYR A 188 16.27 -1.84 -7.15
C TYR A 188 15.92 -0.36 -7.24
N ALA A 189 14.74 -0.06 -7.77
CA ALA A 189 14.17 1.29 -7.79
C ALA A 189 12.69 1.19 -7.43
N GLU A 190 12.21 2.03 -6.53
CA GLU A 190 10.81 2.08 -6.12
C GLU A 190 10.28 3.51 -6.05
N ALA A 191 8.96 3.64 -6.15
CA ALA A 191 8.23 4.87 -5.92
C ALA A 191 6.84 4.58 -5.35
N ASP A 192 6.33 5.53 -4.55
CA ASP A 192 4.98 5.53 -4.01
C ASP A 192 4.16 6.66 -4.68
N PHE A 193 2.98 6.30 -5.19
CA PHE A 193 2.09 7.20 -5.91
C PHE A 193 0.81 7.54 -5.14
N GLY A 194 0.64 7.06 -3.90
CA GLY A 194 -0.59 7.23 -3.11
C GLY A 194 -0.98 8.70 -2.95
N GLU A 195 -0.05 9.55 -2.51
CA GLU A 195 -0.27 10.99 -2.33
C GLU A 195 -0.67 11.73 -3.61
N LEU A 196 0.00 11.42 -4.72
CA LEU A 196 -0.33 12.00 -6.01
C LEU A 196 -1.76 11.66 -6.44
N LEU A 197 -2.12 10.38 -6.32
CA LEU A 197 -3.40 9.85 -6.77
C LEU A 197 -4.57 10.29 -5.88
N ARG A 198 -4.30 10.57 -4.59
CA ARG A 198 -5.29 11.07 -3.62
C ARG A 198 -6.02 12.32 -4.10
N GLY A 199 -5.33 13.24 -4.79
CA GLY A 199 -5.93 14.46 -5.34
C GLY A 199 -7.02 14.23 -6.40
N PHE A 200 -7.10 13.02 -6.97
CA PHE A 200 -8.08 12.67 -8.01
C PHE A 200 -9.33 11.98 -7.47
N VAL A 201 -9.39 11.72 -6.15
CA VAL A 201 -10.57 11.17 -5.49
C VAL A 201 -11.24 12.26 -4.67
N THR A 202 -12.44 12.66 -5.08
CA THR A 202 -13.18 13.73 -4.40
C THR A 202 -14.22 13.14 -3.45
N PRO A 203 -14.21 13.51 -2.15
CA PRO A 203 -15.30 13.16 -1.26
C PRO A 203 -16.58 13.87 -1.72
N VAL A 204 -17.62 13.09 -2.04
CA VAL A 204 -18.93 13.67 -2.37
C VAL A 204 -19.91 13.23 -1.29
N VAL A 205 -20.32 14.19 -0.47
CA VAL A 205 -21.43 14.04 0.47
C VAL A 205 -22.56 14.93 -0.02
N ALA A 206 -23.22 14.51 -1.10
CA ALA A 206 -24.44 15.17 -1.56
C ALA A 206 -25.61 14.59 -0.77
N ILE A 207 -26.26 15.41 0.09
CA ILE A 207 -27.52 15.01 0.76
C ILE A 207 -28.72 15.04 -0.20
N SER A 208 -28.56 15.60 -1.40
CA SER A 208 -29.60 15.61 -2.42
C SER A 208 -29.40 14.47 -3.40
N ASN A 209 -30.32 13.49 -3.39
CA ASN A 209 -30.81 12.78 -4.58
C ASN A 209 -32.10 12.04 -4.19
N ASN A 210 -33.11 12.08 -5.05
CA ASN A 210 -34.35 11.28 -4.92
C ASN A 210 -34.14 9.78 -5.22
N GLU A 211 -32.90 9.30 -5.22
CA GLU A 211 -32.52 7.95 -5.62
C GLU A 211 -32.05 7.14 -4.40
N LEU A 212 -32.46 5.86 -4.33
CA LEU A 212 -32.05 4.98 -3.22
C LEU A 212 -30.59 4.53 -3.39
N VAL A 213 -30.13 4.43 -4.64
CA VAL A 213 -28.80 3.99 -5.01
C VAL A 213 -28.19 5.00 -5.96
N THR A 214 -26.94 5.38 -5.73
CA THR A 214 -26.21 6.29 -6.60
C THR A 214 -24.81 5.74 -6.90
N LYS A 215 -24.45 5.68 -8.19
CA LYS A 215 -23.10 5.32 -8.63
C LYS A 215 -22.15 6.49 -8.36
N ARG A 216 -21.07 6.28 -7.59
CA ARG A 216 -20.15 7.34 -7.16
C ARG A 216 -18.82 7.34 -7.95
N THR A 217 -18.84 7.95 -9.14
CA THR A 217 -17.66 8.06 -10.02
C THR A 217 -16.53 8.91 -9.48
N SER A 218 -16.84 9.89 -8.62
CA SER A 218 -15.83 10.73 -7.98
C SER A 218 -15.04 10.05 -6.85
N MET A 219 -15.54 8.91 -6.34
CA MET A 219 -14.91 8.18 -5.24
C MET A 219 -13.87 7.16 -5.71
N VAL A 220 -13.76 6.94 -7.02
CA VAL A 220 -12.84 5.98 -7.63
C VAL A 220 -11.99 6.69 -8.68
N CYS A 221 -10.68 6.64 -8.55
CA CYS A 221 -9.76 7.02 -9.62
C CYS A 221 -9.30 5.78 -10.39
N THR A 222 -9.13 5.90 -11.69
CA THR A 222 -8.52 4.85 -12.53
C THR A 222 -7.18 5.36 -13.01
N PHE A 223 -6.12 4.58 -12.82
CA PHE A 223 -4.76 5.00 -13.14
C PHE A 223 -3.94 3.85 -13.71
N TRP A 224 -2.88 4.19 -14.42
CA TRP A 224 -1.88 3.23 -14.91
C TRP A 224 -0.56 3.94 -15.11
N PHE A 225 0.49 3.14 -15.28
CA PHE A 225 1.84 3.65 -15.47
C PHE A 225 2.32 3.35 -16.88
N ARG A 226 3.11 4.27 -17.43
CA ARG A 226 4.01 3.97 -18.52
C ARG A 226 5.44 4.09 -18.03
N TYR A 227 6.28 3.11 -18.32
CA TYR A 227 7.64 3.10 -17.80
C TYR A 227 8.65 2.69 -18.85
N GLY A 228 9.87 3.17 -18.73
CA GLY A 228 10.96 2.83 -19.64
C GLY A 228 12.31 3.30 -19.13
N GLU A 229 13.37 2.90 -19.83
CA GLU A 229 14.74 3.24 -19.48
C GLU A 229 15.16 4.53 -20.20
N VAL A 230 15.97 5.34 -19.52
CA VAL A 230 16.65 6.49 -20.12
C VAL A 230 18.12 6.44 -19.75
N TRP A 231 18.99 6.75 -20.70
CA TRP A 231 20.42 6.96 -20.46
C TRP A 231 20.92 8.02 -21.42
N ASN A 232 21.81 8.91 -20.96
CA ASN A 232 22.37 9.99 -21.79
C ASN A 232 21.34 10.84 -22.58
N GLY A 233 20.08 10.91 -22.14
CA GLY A 233 19.01 11.62 -22.85
C GLY A 233 18.30 10.80 -23.94
N ASP A 234 18.71 9.55 -24.17
CA ASP A 234 18.04 8.63 -25.08
C ASP A 234 16.92 7.88 -24.36
N TYR A 235 15.69 8.12 -24.81
CA TYR A 235 14.49 7.51 -24.25
C TYR A 235 14.22 6.17 -24.95
N GLN A 236 14.19 5.09 -24.17
CA GLN A 236 13.78 3.79 -24.68
C GLN A 236 12.27 3.69 -24.82
N ARG A 237 11.83 2.64 -25.52
CA ARG A 237 10.41 2.30 -25.66
C ARG A 237 9.74 2.22 -24.27
N LEU A 238 8.63 2.93 -24.12
CA LEU A 238 7.78 2.84 -22.95
C LEU A 238 6.88 1.59 -22.99
N TYR A 239 6.69 0.98 -21.84
CA TYR A 239 5.78 -0.13 -21.59
C TYR A 239 4.63 0.36 -20.74
N THR A 240 3.44 -0.23 -20.90
CA THR A 240 2.22 0.21 -20.21
C THR A 240 1.74 -0.89 -19.28
N THR A 241 1.46 -0.54 -18.03
CA THR A 241 0.83 -1.46 -17.07
C THR A 241 -0.67 -1.62 -17.35
N PRO A 242 -1.33 -2.62 -16.76
CA PRO A 242 -2.80 -2.64 -16.70
C PRO A 242 -3.36 -1.40 -16.00
N GLU A 243 -4.68 -1.19 -16.14
CA GLU A 243 -5.41 -0.20 -15.35
C GLU A 243 -5.61 -0.71 -13.91
N TYR A 244 -5.35 0.18 -12.96
CA TYR A 244 -5.59 0.00 -11.54
C TYR A 244 -6.67 0.97 -11.06
N LYS A 245 -7.27 0.66 -9.92
CA LYS A 245 -8.25 1.52 -9.26
C LYS A 245 -7.70 2.03 -7.94
N GLY A 246 -8.00 3.27 -7.64
CA GLY A 246 -7.66 3.91 -6.37
C GLY A 246 -8.93 4.42 -5.71
N ILE A 247 -9.08 4.10 -4.44
CA ILE A 247 -10.13 4.67 -3.59
C ILE A 247 -9.44 5.34 -2.42
N TRP A 248 -10.04 6.39 -1.89
CA TRP A 248 -9.52 6.92 -0.65
C TRP A 248 -9.71 5.93 0.48
N GLY A 249 -8.83 5.98 1.46
CA GLY A 249 -8.83 5.08 2.59
C GLY A 249 -7.40 4.69 2.88
N GLY A 250 -7.16 4.20 4.08
CA GLY A 250 -5.88 3.71 4.52
C GLY A 250 -6.00 3.00 5.84
N LEU A 251 -5.25 1.92 5.96
CA LEU A 251 -5.25 1.07 7.14
C LEU A 251 -4.03 1.40 7.99
N SER A 252 -4.21 1.38 9.32
CA SER A 252 -3.09 1.54 10.24
C SER A 252 -2.07 0.41 10.04
N THR A 253 -0.79 0.67 10.35
CA THR A 253 0.27 -0.35 10.23
C THR A 253 -0.05 -1.62 11.03
N VAL A 254 -0.69 -1.46 12.19
CA VAL A 254 -1.15 -2.59 13.02
C VAL A 254 -2.25 -3.37 12.33
N ALA A 255 -3.28 -2.69 11.78
CA ALA A 255 -4.37 -3.33 11.06
C ALA A 255 -3.87 -4.07 9.81
N LYS A 256 -2.95 -3.45 9.05
CA LYS A 256 -2.27 -4.08 7.91
C LYS A 256 -1.54 -5.34 8.34
N SER A 257 -0.70 -5.28 9.38
CA SER A 257 -0.01 -6.47 9.87
C SER A 257 -0.95 -7.61 10.25
N TYR A 258 -2.12 -7.32 10.81
CA TYR A 258 -3.11 -8.35 11.15
C TYR A 258 -3.80 -8.94 9.91
N ILE A 259 -4.09 -8.10 8.92
CA ILE A 259 -4.66 -8.51 7.65
C ILE A 259 -3.65 -9.34 6.87
N ASP A 260 -2.42 -8.85 6.72
CA ASP A 260 -1.32 -9.47 5.97
C ASP A 260 -0.90 -10.83 6.55
N ASN A 261 -1.00 -11.02 7.87
CA ASN A 261 -0.69 -12.29 8.53
C ASN A 261 -1.74 -13.39 8.29
N ASN A 262 -2.97 -13.03 7.90
CA ASN A 262 -4.07 -13.98 7.70
C ASN A 262 -4.58 -14.03 6.24
N MET A 263 -4.25 -13.02 5.43
CA MET A 263 -4.74 -12.79 4.07
C MET A 263 -3.65 -12.04 3.27
N ALA A 264 -3.52 -12.27 1.96
CA ALA A 264 -2.39 -11.71 1.22
C ALA A 264 -2.51 -10.19 0.93
N ASP A 265 -3.70 -9.59 1.10
CA ASP A 265 -3.93 -8.14 1.02
C ASP A 265 -5.33 -7.74 1.59
N TRP A 266 -5.56 -6.43 1.76
CA TRP A 266 -6.87 -5.87 2.16
C TRP A 266 -7.99 -6.12 1.13
N TYR A 267 -7.61 -6.26 -0.15
CA TYR A 267 -8.53 -6.48 -1.25
C TYR A 267 -9.23 -7.85 -1.11
N GLN A 268 -8.47 -8.89 -0.77
CA GLN A 268 -8.95 -10.23 -0.48
C GLN A 268 -9.83 -10.26 0.77
N ARG A 269 -9.45 -9.51 1.81
CA ARG A 269 -10.27 -9.31 3.02
C ARG A 269 -11.66 -8.80 2.65
N LEU A 270 -11.73 -7.72 1.88
CA LEU A 270 -13.00 -7.14 1.45
C LEU A 270 -13.86 -8.14 0.66
N GLN A 271 -13.23 -8.93 -0.21
CA GLN A 271 -13.93 -9.93 -1.04
C GLN A 271 -14.44 -11.13 -0.25
N LEU A 272 -13.67 -11.63 0.72
CA LEU A 272 -14.01 -12.84 1.48
C LEU A 272 -14.97 -12.54 2.64
N ASP A 273 -14.76 -11.43 3.33
CA ASP A 273 -15.62 -11.02 4.45
C ASP A 273 -16.92 -10.35 3.98
N LYS A 274 -17.02 -10.03 2.68
CA LYS A 274 -18.22 -9.44 2.06
C LYS A 274 -18.66 -8.17 2.79
N LEU A 275 -17.70 -7.29 3.05
CA LEU A 275 -17.94 -6.08 3.83
C LEU A 275 -18.45 -4.95 2.94
N PHE A 276 -19.21 -4.05 3.55
CA PHE A 276 -19.35 -2.70 3.03
C PHE A 276 -18.05 -1.91 3.27
N LEU A 277 -17.88 -0.76 2.61
CA LEU A 277 -16.76 0.15 2.88
C LEU A 277 -17.00 0.93 4.20
N ASN A 278 -17.16 0.20 5.30
CA ASN A 278 -17.25 0.72 6.66
C ASN A 278 -16.64 -0.25 7.66
N ASN A 279 -16.29 0.28 8.83
CA ASN A 279 -15.85 -0.49 9.99
C ASN A 279 -16.89 -0.45 11.12
N MET A 280 -18.15 -0.20 10.77
CA MET A 280 -19.23 -0.14 11.75
C MET A 280 -19.39 -1.51 12.43
N PRO A 281 -19.79 -1.54 13.71
CA PRO A 281 -20.28 -2.77 14.32
C PRO A 281 -21.46 -3.32 13.50
N SER A 282 -21.69 -4.64 13.55
CA SER A 282 -22.76 -5.30 12.78
C SER A 282 -24.16 -4.74 13.06
N TYR A 283 -24.33 -4.07 14.20
CA TYR A 283 -25.55 -3.39 14.59
C TYR A 283 -25.25 -2.01 15.18
N ILE A 284 -25.84 -0.98 14.59
CA ILE A 284 -25.72 0.39 15.08
C ILE A 284 -27.09 0.99 15.44
N PRO A 285 -27.17 1.88 16.44
CA PRO A 285 -28.39 2.62 16.72
C PRO A 285 -28.64 3.67 15.63
N THR A 286 -29.89 3.79 15.21
CA THR A 286 -30.36 4.81 14.28
C THR A 286 -31.64 5.47 14.81
N THR A 287 -32.08 6.57 14.21
CA THR A 287 -33.38 7.18 14.50
C THR A 287 -34.21 7.26 13.23
N THR A 288 -35.46 7.70 13.35
CA THR A 288 -36.34 7.86 12.19
C THR A 288 -35.90 8.97 11.23
N GLN A 289 -35.05 9.88 11.69
CA GLN A 289 -34.57 11.06 10.93
C GLN A 289 -33.08 10.98 10.60
N ALA A 290 -32.33 10.09 11.25
CA ALA A 290 -30.89 9.96 11.03
C ALA A 290 -30.62 9.53 9.58
N PRO A 291 -29.78 10.29 8.84
CA PRO A 291 -29.31 9.82 7.56
C PRO A 291 -28.36 8.66 7.79
N GLN A 292 -28.58 7.56 7.08
CA GLN A 292 -27.69 6.41 7.09
C GLN A 292 -27.34 6.07 5.65
N ARG A 293 -26.07 5.72 5.41
CA ARG A 293 -25.56 5.40 4.08
C ARG A 293 -24.63 4.21 4.17
N LEU A 294 -24.70 3.35 3.17
CA LEU A 294 -23.75 2.28 2.95
C LEU A 294 -23.08 2.44 1.60
N TYR A 295 -21.79 2.12 1.58
CA TYR A 295 -20.98 2.18 0.37
C TYR A 295 -20.55 0.76 0.04
N TRP A 296 -20.89 0.32 -1.17
CA TRP A 296 -20.53 -1.01 -1.66
C TRP A 296 -19.65 -0.89 -2.89
N MET A 297 -18.53 -1.61 -2.89
CA MET A 297 -17.68 -1.74 -4.07
C MET A 297 -17.96 -3.06 -4.79
N CYS A 298 -18.29 -2.99 -6.08
CA CYS A 298 -18.55 -4.18 -6.87
C CYS A 298 -17.24 -4.90 -7.24
N MET A 299 -16.93 -6.01 -6.56
CA MET A 299 -15.66 -6.73 -6.78
C MET A 299 -15.65 -7.64 -8.02
N GLN A 300 -16.83 -8.10 -8.45
CA GLN A 300 -16.99 -9.07 -9.52
C GLN A 300 -17.28 -8.39 -10.87
N SER A 301 -16.72 -8.95 -11.94
CA SER A 301 -17.00 -8.54 -13.32
C SER A 301 -18.21 -9.28 -13.89
N GLY A 302 -18.94 -8.64 -14.81
CA GLY A 302 -19.94 -9.31 -15.65
C GLY A 302 -21.25 -9.68 -14.95
N LEU A 303 -21.57 -9.05 -13.82
CA LEU A 303 -22.86 -9.22 -13.16
C LEU A 303 -23.97 -8.56 -13.98
N ALA A 304 -25.04 -9.30 -14.28
CA ALA A 304 -26.19 -8.76 -14.99
C ALA A 304 -27.04 -7.82 -14.11
N SER A 305 -27.28 -8.22 -12.86
CA SER A 305 -27.93 -7.38 -11.86
C SER A 305 -27.65 -7.86 -10.44
N VAL A 306 -27.76 -6.94 -9.48
CA VAL A 306 -27.70 -7.24 -8.05
C VAL A 306 -28.89 -6.62 -7.34
N ASN A 307 -29.41 -7.33 -6.35
CA ASN A 307 -30.55 -6.93 -5.54
C ASN A 307 -30.07 -6.47 -4.17
N ILE A 308 -30.55 -5.29 -3.77
CA ILE A 308 -30.42 -4.80 -2.40
C ILE A 308 -31.65 -5.30 -1.66
N LYS A 309 -31.41 -6.17 -0.69
CA LYS A 309 -32.45 -6.71 0.17
C LYS A 309 -32.44 -6.03 1.51
N MET A 310 -33.65 -5.85 2.03
CA MET A 310 -33.84 -5.44 3.41
C MET A 310 -34.64 -6.49 4.15
N LYS A 311 -34.09 -6.89 5.29
CA LYS A 311 -34.71 -7.83 6.21
C LYS A 311 -35.23 -7.08 7.43
N GLY A 312 -36.53 -7.10 7.66
CA GLY A 312 -37.21 -6.46 8.79
C GLY A 312 -37.94 -7.48 9.65
N TRP A 313 -37.97 -7.26 10.97
CA TRP A 313 -38.68 -8.13 11.91
C TRP A 313 -40.03 -7.54 12.30
N ASN A 314 -41.08 -8.33 12.13
CA ASN A 314 -42.46 -7.98 12.43
C ASN A 314 -43.08 -9.00 13.37
N THR A 315 -44.14 -8.58 14.07
CA THR A 315 -44.90 -9.44 14.99
C THR A 315 -45.47 -10.70 14.31
N GLY A 316 -45.64 -10.69 12.99
CA GLY A 316 -46.10 -11.83 12.19
C GLY A 316 -45.03 -12.59 11.40
N GLY A 317 -43.74 -12.25 11.54
CA GLY A 317 -42.65 -12.90 10.81
C GLY A 317 -41.55 -11.95 10.33
N ILE A 318 -40.72 -12.42 9.42
CA ILE A 318 -39.60 -11.65 8.85
C ILE A 318 -39.96 -11.25 7.42
N ASN A 319 -39.94 -9.95 7.13
CA ASN A 319 -40.00 -9.44 5.77
C ASN A 319 -38.60 -9.45 5.17
N ASN A 320 -38.45 -9.86 3.92
CA ASN A 320 -37.16 -9.90 3.23
C ASN A 320 -37.31 -9.43 1.78
N ASP A 321 -37.52 -8.12 1.64
CA ASP A 321 -37.96 -7.49 0.40
C ASP A 321 -36.76 -6.97 -0.40
N VAL A 322 -36.89 -6.99 -1.73
CA VAL A 322 -35.95 -6.29 -2.62
C VAL A 322 -36.39 -4.84 -2.70
N VAL A 323 -35.53 -3.92 -2.25
CA VAL A 323 -35.85 -2.48 -2.20
C VAL A 323 -35.23 -1.67 -3.34
N ALA A 324 -34.20 -2.22 -3.97
CA ALA A 324 -33.61 -1.71 -5.20
C ALA A 324 -32.85 -2.81 -5.93
N THR A 325 -32.66 -2.60 -7.23
CA THR A 325 -31.83 -3.43 -8.10
C THR A 325 -30.85 -2.53 -8.85
N ILE A 326 -29.59 -2.93 -8.89
CA ILE A 326 -28.55 -2.30 -9.71
C ILE A 326 -28.36 -3.16 -10.94
N ALA A 327 -28.65 -2.62 -12.11
CA ALA A 327 -28.42 -3.30 -13.39
C ALA A 327 -26.97 -3.10 -13.85
N ASN A 328 -26.36 -4.16 -14.37
CA ASN A 328 -25.00 -4.19 -14.93
C ASN A 328 -23.95 -3.44 -14.08
N PRO A 329 -23.77 -3.78 -12.79
CA PRO A 329 -22.82 -3.07 -11.96
C PRO A 329 -21.39 -3.24 -12.49
N GLU A 330 -20.72 -2.10 -12.73
CA GLU A 330 -19.33 -2.08 -13.17
C GLU A 330 -18.37 -2.56 -12.08
N GLN A 331 -17.39 -3.37 -12.48
CA GLN A 331 -16.34 -3.87 -11.58
C GLN A 331 -15.49 -2.70 -11.03
N TYR A 332 -15.17 -2.79 -9.74
CA TYR A 332 -14.44 -1.83 -8.92
C TYR A 332 -15.10 -0.46 -8.79
N MET A 333 -16.40 -0.40 -9.07
CA MET A 333 -17.19 0.80 -8.88
C MET A 333 -17.81 0.84 -7.48
N ILE A 334 -17.87 2.03 -6.89
CA ILE A 334 -18.58 2.29 -5.64
C ILE A 334 -20.02 2.73 -5.91
N TYR A 335 -20.95 2.09 -5.22
CA TYR A 335 -22.36 2.45 -5.15
C TYR A 335 -22.69 2.89 -3.72
N GLU A 336 -23.25 4.08 -3.60
CA GLU A 336 -23.86 4.56 -2.36
C GLU A 336 -25.30 4.09 -2.29
N ILE A 337 -25.71 3.62 -1.12
CA ILE A 337 -27.06 3.16 -0.82
C ILE A 337 -27.54 3.98 0.37
N ASP A 338 -28.61 4.75 0.20
CA ASP A 338 -29.24 5.50 1.28
C ASP A 338 -30.07 4.54 2.14
N THR A 339 -29.54 4.16 3.30
CA THR A 339 -30.14 3.22 4.26
C THR A 339 -30.95 3.90 5.35
N SER A 340 -31.25 5.19 5.20
CA SER A 340 -32.05 5.96 6.15
C SER A 340 -33.45 5.37 6.28
N TYR A 341 -33.98 5.36 7.51
CA TYR A 341 -35.30 4.80 7.80
C TYR A 341 -36.41 5.41 6.93
N GLN A 342 -36.45 6.75 6.83
CA GLN A 342 -37.41 7.45 5.97
C GLN A 342 -37.32 7.07 4.51
N ARG A 343 -36.10 6.95 3.99
CA ARG A 343 -35.85 6.62 2.59
C ARG A 343 -36.38 5.23 2.26
N MET A 344 -36.11 4.28 3.15
CA MET A 344 -36.59 2.91 3.04
C MET A 344 -38.12 2.84 3.04
N MET A 345 -38.79 3.58 3.94
CA MET A 345 -40.25 3.67 3.94
C MET A 345 -40.82 4.28 2.65
N TYR A 346 -40.18 5.32 2.11
CA TYR A 346 -40.61 5.96 0.86
C TYR A 346 -40.54 5.00 -0.34
N ASN A 347 -39.57 4.08 -0.34
CA ASN A 347 -39.42 3.05 -1.36
C ASN A 347 -40.34 1.83 -1.17
N GLY A 348 -41.45 1.99 -0.43
CA GLY A 348 -42.52 1.00 -0.34
C GLY A 348 -42.31 -0.08 0.73
N TRP A 349 -41.29 0.07 1.59
CA TRP A 349 -41.11 -0.85 2.71
C TRP A 349 -42.05 -0.56 3.88
N ALA A 350 -42.68 -1.62 4.39
CA ALA A 350 -43.48 -1.55 5.59
C ALA A 350 -42.58 -1.45 6.84
N ALA A 351 -42.82 -0.44 7.66
CA ALA A 351 -42.07 -0.22 8.90
C ALA A 351 -42.10 -1.46 9.81
N PRO A 352 -40.95 -1.90 10.35
CA PRO A 352 -40.85 -3.09 11.16
C PRO A 352 -41.40 -2.82 12.56
N ASN A 353 -42.12 -3.78 13.12
CA ASN A 353 -42.63 -3.67 14.50
C ASN A 353 -41.49 -3.75 15.52
N ASP A 354 -40.49 -4.60 15.28
CA ASP A 354 -39.36 -4.81 16.20
C ASP A 354 -38.27 -3.74 16.06
N LEU A 355 -38.55 -2.66 15.32
CA LEU A 355 -37.65 -1.51 15.16
C LEU A 355 -36.22 -1.89 14.76
N ARG A 356 -36.08 -2.97 13.97
CA ARG A 356 -34.80 -3.50 13.52
C ARG A 356 -34.86 -3.83 12.05
N TYR A 357 -33.80 -3.51 11.32
CA TYR A 357 -33.62 -3.96 9.94
C TYR A 357 -32.16 -4.26 9.61
N GLU A 358 -31.95 -5.17 8.66
CA GLU A 358 -30.66 -5.48 8.06
C GLU A 358 -30.69 -5.18 6.56
N ILE A 359 -29.55 -4.73 6.03
CA ILE A 359 -29.34 -4.53 4.60
C ILE A 359 -28.30 -5.54 4.11
N THR A 360 -28.61 -6.21 3.01
CA THR A 360 -27.71 -7.12 2.29
C THR A 360 -27.72 -6.82 0.80
N ILE A 361 -26.60 -7.05 0.15
CA ILE A 361 -26.51 -7.07 -1.31
C ILE A 361 -26.30 -8.52 -1.73
N GLN A 362 -27.10 -8.96 -2.69
CA GLN A 362 -27.00 -10.30 -3.24
C GLN A 362 -27.26 -10.30 -4.74
N THR A 363 -26.69 -11.27 -5.43
CA THR A 363 -27.05 -11.59 -6.82
C THR A 363 -28.50 -12.09 -6.90
N THR A 364 -29.02 -12.18 -8.13
CA THR A 364 -30.38 -12.67 -8.41
C THR A 364 -30.59 -14.13 -8.00
N ASP A 365 -29.52 -14.93 -7.96
CA ASP A 365 -29.54 -16.32 -7.49
C ASP A 365 -29.50 -16.47 -5.96
N GLY A 366 -29.33 -15.36 -5.21
CA GLY A 366 -29.28 -15.36 -3.75
C GLY A 366 -27.89 -15.36 -3.13
N THR A 367 -26.81 -15.36 -3.92
CA THR A 367 -25.45 -15.29 -3.38
C THR A 367 -25.18 -13.92 -2.76
N ILE A 368 -24.86 -13.89 -1.46
CA ILE A 368 -24.53 -12.64 -0.76
C ILE A 368 -23.19 -12.10 -1.28
N LEU A 369 -23.20 -10.83 -1.67
CA LEU A 369 -22.05 -10.05 -2.11
C LEU A 369 -21.56 -9.08 -1.03
N ALA A 370 -22.47 -8.54 -0.20
CA ALA A 370 -22.12 -7.69 0.93
C ALA A 370 -23.16 -7.76 2.07
N GLY A 371 -22.68 -7.60 3.32
CA GLY A 371 -23.51 -7.57 4.52
C GLY A 371 -23.70 -8.94 5.20
N PRO A 372 -24.57 -9.02 6.22
CA PRO A 372 -25.57 -8.02 6.62
C PRO A 372 -25.01 -6.86 7.44
N GLN A 373 -25.55 -5.66 7.22
CA GLN A 373 -25.40 -4.53 8.15
C GLN A 373 -26.74 -4.23 8.82
N GLY A 374 -26.78 -4.25 10.14
CA GLY A 374 -27.98 -4.08 10.95
C GLY A 374 -28.13 -2.70 11.60
N TYR A 375 -29.37 -2.30 11.81
CA TYR A 375 -29.77 -1.04 12.42
C TYR A 375 -30.86 -1.25 13.47
N TRP A 376 -30.73 -0.56 14.61
CA TRP A 376 -31.75 -0.49 15.67
C TRP A 376 -32.38 0.89 15.68
N ILE A 377 -33.67 0.98 15.36
CA ILE A 377 -34.40 2.23 15.27
C ILE A 377 -34.86 2.63 16.67
N ASP A 378 -34.37 3.77 17.13
CA ASP A 378 -34.92 4.46 18.29
C ASP A 378 -35.93 5.51 17.82
N ARG A 379 -37.19 5.35 18.25
CA ARG A 379 -38.25 6.34 17.99
C ARG A 379 -38.27 7.49 18.99
N ARG A 380 -37.46 7.43 20.05
CA ARG A 380 -37.35 8.50 21.04
C ARG A 380 -36.55 9.64 20.45
N GLN A 381 -37.23 10.73 20.08
CA GLN A 381 -36.57 11.93 19.62
C GLN A 381 -35.88 12.64 20.79
N SER A 382 -34.57 12.83 20.71
CA SER A 382 -33.83 13.67 21.67
C SER A 382 -33.81 15.11 21.18
N ARG A 383 -33.94 16.08 22.10
CA ARG A 383 -33.81 17.51 21.78
C ARG A 383 -32.38 17.90 21.38
N HIS A 384 -31.40 17.07 21.74
CA HIS A 384 -29.98 17.34 21.52
C HIS A 384 -29.39 16.48 20.38
N GLU A 385 -30.24 15.88 19.56
CA GLU A 385 -29.79 15.00 18.48
C GLU A 385 -29.08 15.80 17.39
N ARG A 386 -27.83 15.44 17.13
CA ARG A 386 -27.02 15.97 16.03
C ARG A 386 -26.40 14.82 15.24
N TYR A 387 -26.29 15.01 13.93
CA TYR A 387 -25.70 14.01 13.05
C TYR A 387 -24.37 14.49 12.51
N PHE A 388 -23.34 13.68 12.71
CA PHE A 388 -22.02 13.90 12.15
C PHE A 388 -21.76 12.83 11.11
N MET A 389 -21.59 13.24 9.86
CA MET A 389 -21.11 12.36 8.80
C MET A 389 -19.61 12.48 8.69
N PHE A 390 -18.89 11.37 8.71
CA PHE A 390 -17.43 11.38 8.64
C PHE A 390 -16.92 10.30 7.69
N ARG A 391 -15.74 10.53 7.13
CA ARG A 391 -15.09 9.56 6.26
C ARG A 391 -14.35 8.51 7.09
N ASN A 392 -14.59 7.23 6.83
CA ASN A 392 -13.89 6.13 7.49
C ASN A 392 -12.61 5.73 6.74
N SER A 393 -11.82 4.87 7.37
CA SER A 393 -10.56 4.32 6.83
C SER A 393 -10.72 3.49 5.55
N LEU A 394 -11.91 3.00 5.22
CA LEU A 394 -12.20 2.27 3.97
C LEU A 394 -12.73 3.18 2.85
N GLY A 395 -12.78 4.50 3.08
CA GLY A 395 -13.14 5.49 2.08
C GLY A 395 -14.62 5.84 1.99
N GLY A 396 -15.48 5.08 2.66
CA GLY A 396 -16.91 5.35 2.79
C GLY A 396 -17.20 6.45 3.80
N PHE A 397 -18.47 6.84 3.90
CA PHE A 397 -18.96 7.77 4.92
C PHE A 397 -19.89 7.09 5.88
N ASP A 398 -19.66 7.37 7.16
CA ASP A 398 -20.44 6.84 8.26
C ASP A 398 -21.15 7.98 9.00
N THR A 399 -22.23 7.66 9.71
CA THR A 399 -23.00 8.65 10.47
C THR A 399 -22.97 8.34 11.97
N LEU A 400 -22.45 9.29 12.74
CA LEU A 400 -22.58 9.34 14.19
C LEU A 400 -23.84 10.13 14.58
N ILE A 401 -24.60 9.57 15.51
CA ILE A 401 -25.73 10.24 16.16
C ILE A 401 -25.28 10.65 17.57
N ALA A 402 -25.01 11.93 17.77
CA ALA A 402 -24.69 12.48 19.08
C ALA A 402 -25.98 12.92 19.77
N ARG A 403 -26.17 12.47 21.02
CA ARG A 403 -27.38 12.76 21.82
C ARG A 403 -27.08 13.51 23.12
N GLY A 404 -25.80 13.71 23.44
CA GLY A 404 -25.38 14.47 24.61
C GLY A 404 -25.47 15.98 24.39
N LEU A 405 -25.22 16.72 25.46
CA LEU A 405 -25.18 18.17 25.42
C LEU A 405 -24.01 18.64 24.54
N GLN A 406 -24.16 19.83 23.97
CA GLN A 406 -23.06 20.54 23.33
C GLN A 406 -22.91 21.89 23.99
N ASP A 407 -21.68 22.18 24.36
CA ASP A 407 -21.27 23.49 24.83
C ASP A 407 -20.66 24.26 23.67
N THR A 408 -21.00 25.53 23.56
CA THR A 408 -20.54 26.40 22.48
C THR A 408 -19.83 27.59 23.09
N THR A 409 -18.55 27.71 22.78
CA THR A 409 -17.69 28.79 23.23
C THR A 409 -17.37 29.69 22.04
N LEU A 410 -17.67 30.98 22.17
CA LEU A 410 -17.33 31.99 21.17
C LEU A 410 -16.07 32.74 21.63
N GLN A 411 -14.96 32.54 20.94
CA GLN A 411 -13.76 33.34 21.12
C GLN A 411 -13.77 34.50 20.11
N ILE A 412 -13.51 35.71 20.59
CA ILE A 412 -13.48 36.93 19.79
C ILE A 412 -12.15 37.63 20.04
N ASP A 413 -11.25 37.57 19.07
CA ASP A 413 -10.00 38.33 19.08
C ASP A 413 -10.23 39.67 18.36
N ARG A 414 -10.08 40.76 19.12
CA ARG A 414 -10.24 42.13 18.62
C ARG A 414 -8.86 42.80 18.52
N TYR A 415 -8.39 43.02 17.31
CA TYR A 415 -7.20 43.83 17.05
C TYR A 415 -7.60 45.29 16.83
N ILE A 416 -7.17 46.19 17.73
CA ILE A 416 -7.38 47.64 17.62
C ILE A 416 -6.04 48.29 17.31
N THR A 417 -5.91 48.89 16.12
CA THR A 417 -4.77 49.75 15.78
C THR A 417 -5.24 51.21 15.80
N GLN A 418 -4.82 52.00 16.80
CA GLN A 418 -5.04 53.45 16.84
C GLN A 418 -3.91 54.21 16.12
N TYR A 419 -4.26 55.30 15.45
CA TYR A 419 -3.32 56.21 14.80
C TYR A 419 -3.42 57.61 15.41
N ASN A 420 -2.28 58.21 15.68
CA ASN A 420 -2.14 59.62 16.08
C ASN A 420 -1.73 60.48 14.87
N ALA A 421 -1.87 61.80 15.04
CA ALA A 421 -2.21 62.86 14.08
C ALA A 421 -1.51 62.99 12.70
N ASP A 422 -0.54 62.15 12.32
CA ASP A 422 0.27 62.31 11.10
C ASP A 422 -0.06 61.32 9.95
N GLY A 423 -1.34 60.97 9.79
CA GLY A 423 -1.83 60.34 8.56
C GLY A 423 -1.54 58.85 8.39
N LEU A 424 -2.05 58.02 9.31
CA LEU A 424 -1.98 56.57 9.16
C LEU A 424 -3.36 55.89 9.35
N ARG A 425 -3.59 54.80 8.60
CA ARG A 425 -4.90 54.17 8.30
C ARG A 425 -5.37 53.12 9.32
N GLN A 426 -6.42 53.38 10.12
CA GLN A 426 -7.04 52.38 11.02
C GLN A 426 -7.40 51.08 10.30
N ALA A 427 -6.82 49.95 10.72
CA ALA A 427 -7.22 48.61 10.30
C ALA A 427 -7.89 47.91 11.48
N TRP A 428 -9.15 47.51 11.29
CA TRP A 428 -9.90 46.67 12.23
C TRP A 428 -9.80 45.22 11.74
N ARG A 429 -9.20 44.34 12.54
CA ARG A 429 -9.28 42.89 12.31
C ARG A 429 -9.97 42.30 13.53
N ASN A 430 -11.18 41.80 13.33
CA ASN A 430 -11.88 41.01 14.35
C ASN A 430 -11.93 39.58 13.83
N GLU A 431 -11.35 38.65 14.57
CA GLU A 431 -11.47 37.23 14.29
C GLU A 431 -12.38 36.62 15.34
N ALA A 432 -13.49 36.02 14.91
CA ALA A 432 -14.36 35.26 15.79
C ALA A 432 -14.24 33.78 15.44
N SER A 433 -13.82 32.95 16.39
CA SER A 433 -13.81 31.51 16.27
C SER A 433 -14.84 30.91 17.22
N ARG A 434 -15.77 30.11 16.67
CA ARG A 434 -16.69 29.30 17.48
C ARG A 434 -16.08 27.92 17.66
N GLN A 435 -15.86 27.55 18.91
CA GLN A 435 -15.46 26.22 19.32
C GLN A 435 -16.67 25.53 19.95
N MET A 436 -16.96 24.30 19.51
CA MET A 436 -18.10 23.52 19.99
C MET A 436 -17.61 22.19 20.55
N THR A 437 -17.97 21.90 21.79
CA THR A 437 -17.66 20.62 22.45
C THR A 437 -18.94 19.80 22.48
N GLN A 438 -18.91 18.62 21.88
CA GLN A 438 -20.07 17.73 21.76
C GLN A 438 -19.83 16.44 22.53
N ASN A 439 -20.78 16.11 23.41
CA ASN A 439 -20.84 14.81 24.06
C ASN A 439 -21.75 13.85 23.27
N THR A 440 -21.31 12.61 23.02
CA THR A 440 -22.11 11.63 22.26
C THR A 440 -23.33 11.13 23.04
N GLY A 441 -23.32 11.23 24.36
CA GLY A 441 -24.17 10.45 25.26
C GLY A 441 -23.64 9.03 25.43
N GLY A 442 -24.31 8.22 26.26
CA GLY A 442 -23.86 6.85 26.58
C GLY A 442 -23.84 5.94 25.36
N LEU A 443 -22.71 5.28 25.13
CA LEU A 443 -22.43 4.39 24.01
C LEU A 443 -22.24 2.93 24.47
N ARG A 444 -22.28 1.99 23.52
CA ARG A 444 -21.76 0.64 23.72
C ARG A 444 -20.24 0.65 23.56
N ALA A 445 -19.52 -0.20 24.28
CA ALA A 445 -18.05 -0.20 24.31
C ALA A 445 -17.40 -0.40 22.93
N ASP A 446 -17.95 -1.29 22.11
CA ASP A 446 -17.48 -1.53 20.73
C ASP A 446 -17.78 -0.34 19.79
N TYR A 447 -18.91 0.33 19.96
CA TYR A 447 -19.24 1.54 19.22
C TYR A 447 -18.28 2.68 19.60
N LYS A 448 -17.91 2.82 20.88
CA LYS A 448 -16.89 3.79 21.32
C LYS A 448 -15.53 3.54 20.65
N ARG A 449 -15.08 2.28 20.57
CA ARG A 449 -13.84 1.92 19.85
C ARG A 449 -13.91 2.27 18.37
N TYR A 450 -15.05 2.00 17.73
CA TYR A 450 -15.29 2.37 16.34
C TYR A 450 -15.21 3.90 16.12
N LEU A 451 -15.66 4.73 17.06
CA LEU A 451 -15.57 6.19 16.95
C LEU A 451 -14.14 6.75 16.98
N ALA A 452 -13.11 5.92 17.20
CA ALA A 452 -11.74 6.33 16.87
C ALA A 452 -11.58 6.71 15.40
N GLU A 453 -12.37 6.10 14.49
CA GLU A 453 -12.44 6.47 13.07
C GLU A 453 -12.90 7.92 12.85
N LEU A 454 -13.83 8.41 13.67
CA LEU A 454 -14.27 9.81 13.60
C LEU A 454 -13.12 10.75 13.94
N MET A 455 -12.37 10.44 14.99
CA MET A 455 -11.28 11.27 15.49
C MET A 455 -10.10 11.31 14.54
N LEU A 456 -9.87 10.23 13.80
CA LEU A 456 -8.86 10.15 12.73
C LEU A 456 -9.38 10.65 11.37
N SER A 457 -10.66 10.99 11.28
CA SER A 457 -11.26 11.37 10.01
C SER A 457 -10.74 12.71 9.52
N THR A 458 -10.29 12.73 8.28
CA THR A 458 -9.85 13.96 7.59
C THR A 458 -11.02 14.79 7.06
N TYR A 459 -12.24 14.26 7.10
CA TYR A 459 -13.43 14.92 6.56
C TYR A 459 -14.64 14.61 7.41
N VAL A 460 -15.17 15.64 8.08
CA VAL A 460 -16.35 15.54 8.93
C VAL A 460 -17.34 16.64 8.56
N GLN A 461 -18.62 16.30 8.54
CA GLN A 461 -19.74 17.19 8.27
C GLN A 461 -20.77 17.09 9.38
N LEU A 462 -21.14 18.24 9.93
CA LEU A 462 -22.30 18.39 10.79
C LEU A 462 -23.55 18.62 9.92
N ILE A 463 -24.61 17.84 10.17
CA ILE A 463 -25.91 18.06 9.54
C ILE A 463 -26.74 18.95 10.45
N VAL A 464 -27.07 20.12 9.93
CA VAL A 464 -27.84 21.17 10.59
C VAL A 464 -29.32 21.04 10.21
N PRO A 465 -30.27 21.42 11.10
CA PRO A 465 -31.69 21.46 10.77
C PRO A 465 -31.97 22.13 9.42
N GLY A 466 -32.85 21.52 8.61
CA GLY A 466 -33.09 21.92 7.22
C GLY A 466 -32.14 21.29 6.20
N HIS A 467 -31.46 20.20 6.56
CA HIS A 467 -30.57 19.39 5.71
C HIS A 467 -29.38 20.15 5.11
N ARG A 468 -28.93 21.19 5.80
CA ARG A 468 -27.69 21.89 5.44
C ARG A 468 -26.52 21.13 6.05
N THR A 469 -25.46 20.94 5.28
CA THR A 469 -24.21 20.37 5.79
C THR A 469 -23.20 21.47 6.04
N LEU A 470 -22.46 21.34 7.14
CA LEU A 470 -21.37 22.24 7.50
C LEU A 470 -20.12 21.39 7.73
N ASN A 471 -19.05 21.67 6.98
CA ASN A 471 -17.76 21.00 7.18
C ASN A 471 -17.18 21.45 8.54
N VAL A 472 -16.77 20.47 9.34
CA VAL A 472 -16.17 20.71 10.65
C VAL A 472 -14.79 20.06 10.73
N ILE A 473 -13.93 20.65 11.55
CA ILE A 473 -12.59 20.13 11.86
C ILE A 473 -12.60 19.77 13.34
N ILE A 474 -12.31 18.51 13.65
CA ILE A 474 -12.11 18.07 15.03
C ILE A 474 -10.75 18.59 15.49
N THR A 475 -10.73 19.27 16.64
CA THR A 475 -9.54 19.94 17.17
C THR A 475 -8.86 19.17 18.29
N ASP A 476 -9.53 18.17 18.85
CA ASP A 476 -8.99 17.43 19.98
C ASP A 476 -7.82 16.54 19.57
N SER A 477 -6.77 16.59 20.37
CA SER A 477 -5.57 15.76 20.23
C SER A 477 -5.63 14.49 21.08
N GLU A 478 -6.58 14.39 22.01
CA GLU A 478 -6.66 13.30 22.98
C GLU A 478 -8.09 12.79 23.09
N VAL A 479 -8.24 11.46 23.13
CA VAL A 479 -9.52 10.77 23.25
C VAL A 479 -9.36 9.73 24.35
N ASN A 480 -10.17 9.84 25.41
CA ASN A 480 -10.18 8.83 26.46
C ASN A 480 -10.97 7.60 25.98
N THR A 481 -10.28 6.59 25.45
CA THR A 481 -10.92 5.40 24.87
C THR A 481 -11.40 4.41 25.92
N ASP A 482 -10.69 4.27 27.04
CA ASP A 482 -10.95 3.22 28.03
C ASP A 482 -10.85 3.76 29.47
N THR A 483 -11.95 3.61 30.20
CA THR A 483 -12.07 3.90 31.62
C THR A 483 -12.65 2.64 32.27
N ASP A 484 -11.86 1.95 33.11
CA ASP A 484 -12.18 0.61 33.62
C ASP A 484 -13.53 0.52 34.37
N ASP A 485 -14.03 1.63 34.92
CA ASP A 485 -15.24 1.71 35.75
C ASP A 485 -16.45 2.43 35.10
N GLU A 486 -16.38 2.79 33.82
CA GLU A 486 -17.47 3.56 33.19
C GLU A 486 -18.64 2.66 32.75
N GLN A 487 -19.71 2.59 33.55
CA GLN A 487 -20.92 1.79 33.22
C GLN A 487 -21.57 2.18 31.88
N ARG A 488 -21.36 3.41 31.40
CA ARG A 488 -21.83 3.90 30.10
C ARG A 488 -20.74 4.73 29.44
N PRO A 489 -19.91 4.14 28.56
CA PRO A 489 -18.85 4.86 27.90
C PRO A 489 -19.40 6.08 27.16
N THR A 490 -18.81 7.25 27.37
CA THR A 490 -19.11 8.45 26.59
C THR A 490 -17.89 8.85 25.75
N LEU A 491 -18.13 9.57 24.65
CA LEU A 491 -17.09 10.25 23.91
C LEU A 491 -17.44 11.74 23.89
N GLU A 492 -16.48 12.56 24.24
CA GLU A 492 -16.56 14.00 24.10
C GLU A 492 -15.50 14.42 23.09
N PHE A 493 -15.88 15.29 22.16
CA PHE A 493 -14.96 15.85 21.19
C PHE A 493 -15.29 17.30 20.87
N THR A 494 -14.24 18.06 20.59
CA THR A 494 -14.32 19.47 20.25
C THR A 494 -14.05 19.68 18.77
N PHE A 495 -14.83 20.57 18.16
CA PHE A 495 -14.73 20.87 16.74
C PHE A 495 -14.97 22.35 16.46
N VAL A 496 -14.46 22.79 15.31
CA VAL A 496 -14.64 24.12 14.76
C VAL A 496 -15.19 24.03 13.33
N PRO A 497 -16.01 25.00 12.87
CA PRO A 497 -16.35 25.12 11.46
C PRO A 497 -15.09 25.26 10.59
N ALA A 498 -15.05 24.58 9.45
CA ALA A 498 -13.91 24.65 8.53
C ALA A 498 -13.81 26.02 7.83
N SER A 499 -14.94 26.73 7.67
CA SER A 499 -14.97 28.09 7.14
C SER A 499 -14.66 29.11 8.24
N LYS A 500 -13.62 29.93 8.03
CA LYS A 500 -13.36 31.11 8.86
C LYS A 500 -14.19 32.28 8.34
N ASP A 501 -15.18 32.72 9.11
CA ASP A 501 -15.92 33.94 8.77
C ASP A 501 -15.10 35.17 9.12
N GLN A 502 -14.84 36.02 8.12
CA GLN A 502 -14.18 37.32 8.28
C GLN A 502 -15.18 38.47 8.52
N PHE A 503 -16.49 38.19 8.45
CA PHE A 503 -17.55 39.20 8.47
C PHE A 503 -18.68 38.84 9.44
N TYR A 504 -19.30 39.87 10.01
CA TYR A 504 -20.41 39.72 10.96
C TYR A 504 -21.68 39.20 10.28
N SER A 505 -22.27 38.14 10.83
CA SER A 505 -23.58 37.61 10.45
C SER A 505 -24.38 37.29 11.71
N ARG A 506 -25.64 37.76 11.79
CA ARG A 506 -26.59 37.41 12.87
C ARG A 506 -27.06 35.96 12.78
N TYR A 507 -26.92 35.33 11.61
CA TYR A 507 -27.48 34.03 11.30
C TYR A 507 -26.35 33.00 11.16
N TYR A 508 -26.08 32.32 12.28
CA TYR A 508 -25.41 31.02 12.34
C TYR A 508 -26.01 30.19 13.46
#